data_AF-A0A958ACI3-F1
#
_entry.id   AF-A0A958ACI3-F1
#
_cell.length_a   1.000
_cell.length_b   1.000
_cell.length_c   1.000
_cell.angle_alpha   90.00
_cell.angle_beta   90.00
_cell.angle_gamma   90.00
#
_symmetry.space_group_name_H-M   'P 1'
#
loop_
_entity.id
_entity.type
_entity.pdbx_description
1 polymer ?
#
loop_
_entity_poly.entity_id
_entity_poly.type
_entity_poly.pdbx_seq_one_letter_code
_entity_poly.pdbx_strand_id
1 'polypeptide(L)'
;MSNRSYNQYCGLAYALDIVGERWTLLIIRELMAGPRRFTDLMSGLPGISTNLLTERLKSLEQQDILIRRTLPPPAGSIVYELTPVGLALEKTLLEFGKWGSQFVPPSMDDALLLNVGSYALTLKTFFRSEQAQGLDETYELRVDHEVLHVRIHDGQVDVQQG
;
A
#
# COMPACT_ATOMS: atom_id res chain seq x y z
N MET A 1 7.32 22.29 -6.32
CA MET A 1 6.58 22.96 -5.23
C MET A 1 7.46 22.92 -3.99
N SER A 2 7.47 23.99 -3.19
CA SER A 2 8.29 24.08 -1.97
C SER A 2 7.90 22.95 -1.03
N ASN A 3 8.85 22.07 -0.69
CA ASN A 3 8.63 21.00 0.27
C ASN A 3 8.41 21.68 1.64
N ARG A 4 7.15 21.76 2.08
CA ARG A 4 6.81 22.37 3.37
C ARG A 4 7.30 21.43 4.45
N SER A 5 8.41 21.78 5.09
CA SER A 5 8.92 21.06 6.25
C SER A 5 8.35 21.64 7.54
N TYR A 6 8.05 20.77 8.51
CA TYR A 6 7.73 21.18 9.88
C TYR A 6 8.92 21.84 10.61
N ASN A 7 10.16 21.69 10.10
CA ASN A 7 11.39 22.24 10.70
C ASN A 7 11.57 21.87 12.18
N GLN A 8 11.18 20.65 12.57
CA GLN A 8 11.31 20.14 13.93
C GLN A 8 12.31 19.00 13.97
N TYR A 9 13.18 19.01 14.97
CA TYR A 9 14.13 17.91 15.23
C TYR A 9 13.41 16.74 15.94
N CYS A 10 12.40 16.17 15.27
CA CYS A 10 11.54 15.11 15.77
C CYS A 10 11.30 14.08 14.67
N GLY A 11 11.54 12.80 14.96
CA GLY A 11 11.38 11.72 13.97
C GLY A 11 9.97 11.63 13.39
N LEU A 12 8.93 11.93 14.19
CA LEU A 12 7.56 11.98 13.71
C LEU A 12 7.33 13.14 12.72
N ALA A 13 7.87 14.33 13.01
CA ALA A 13 7.75 15.48 12.11
C ALA A 13 8.45 15.22 10.77
N TYR A 14 9.65 14.61 10.80
CA TYR A 14 10.34 14.18 9.58
C TYR A 14 9.56 13.12 8.81
N ALA A 15 8.94 12.15 9.49
CA ALA A 15 8.07 11.18 8.84
C ALA A 15 6.89 11.88 8.15
N LEU A 16 6.27 12.86 8.80
CA LEU A 16 5.16 13.64 8.21
C LEU A 16 5.60 14.52 7.03
N ASP A 17 6.83 15.03 7.02
CA ASP A 17 7.39 15.72 5.85
C ASP A 17 7.53 14.79 4.62
N ILE A 18 7.65 13.47 4.85
CA ILE A 18 7.79 12.47 3.78
C ILE A 18 6.43 11.90 3.38
N VAL A 19 5.64 11.43 4.35
CA VAL A 19 4.41 10.65 4.11
C VAL A 19 3.11 11.33 4.53
N GLY A 20 3.19 12.52 5.15
CA GLY A 20 2.02 13.22 5.70
C GLY A 20 1.14 13.91 4.65
N GLU A 21 1.60 14.02 3.40
CA GLU A 21 0.80 14.60 2.33
C GLU A 21 -0.33 13.66 1.88
N ARG A 22 -1.46 14.26 1.46
CA ARG A 22 -2.62 13.50 0.95
C ARG A 22 -2.18 12.59 -0.19
N TRP A 23 -2.73 11.36 -0.18
CA TRP A 23 -2.46 10.26 -1.11
C TRP A 23 -1.15 9.50 -0.91
N THR A 24 -0.12 10.06 -0.25
CA THR A 24 1.20 9.41 -0.16
C THR A 24 1.11 8.02 0.48
N LEU A 25 0.49 7.92 1.66
CA LEU A 25 0.28 6.64 2.34
C LEU A 25 -0.65 5.68 1.58
N LEU A 26 -1.59 6.20 0.78
CA LEU A 26 -2.46 5.36 -0.05
C LEU A 26 -1.71 4.79 -1.25
N ILE A 27 -0.80 5.55 -1.87
CA ILE A 27 0.10 5.04 -2.92
C ILE A 27 0.99 3.94 -2.36
N ILE A 28 1.59 4.16 -1.19
CA ILE A 28 2.41 3.15 -0.52
C ILE A 28 1.60 1.88 -0.25
N ARG A 29 0.35 2.02 0.25
CA ARG A 29 -0.58 0.91 0.45
C ARG A 29 -0.80 0.09 -0.84
N GLU A 30 -1.03 0.74 -1.98
CA GLU A 30 -1.21 0.03 -3.26
C GLU A 30 0.00 -0.82 -3.64
N LEU A 31 1.20 -0.33 -3.35
CA LEU A 31 2.45 -0.97 -3.70
C LEU A 31 2.88 -2.08 -2.72
N MET A 32 2.18 -2.25 -1.58
CA MET A 32 2.48 -3.32 -0.62
C MET A 32 2.17 -4.72 -1.14
N ALA A 33 1.18 -4.83 -2.04
CA ALA A 33 0.82 -6.09 -2.67
C ALA A 33 1.75 -6.45 -3.85
N GLY A 34 2.71 -5.58 -4.17
CA GLY A 34 3.69 -5.78 -5.24
C GLY A 34 3.79 -4.60 -6.22
N PRO A 35 4.64 -4.73 -7.26
CA PRO A 35 4.87 -3.67 -8.24
C PRO A 35 3.62 -3.34 -9.06
N ARG A 36 3.36 -2.05 -9.29
CA ARG A 36 2.19 -1.58 -10.05
C ARG A 36 2.56 -0.64 -11.18
N ARG A 37 1.83 -0.70 -12.31
CA ARG A 37 1.94 0.31 -13.37
C ARG A 37 1.28 1.61 -12.91
N PHE A 38 1.62 2.71 -13.57
CA PHE A 38 0.98 4.01 -13.33
C PHE A 38 -0.56 3.94 -13.50
N THR A 39 -1.02 3.23 -14.52
CA THR A 39 -2.46 3.04 -14.79
C THR A 39 -3.15 2.26 -13.68
N ASP A 40 -2.48 1.24 -13.14
CA ASP A 40 -3.04 0.42 -12.07
C ASP A 40 -3.18 1.24 -10.79
N LEU A 41 -2.19 2.09 -10.49
CA LEU A 41 -2.26 3.04 -9.38
C LEU A 41 -3.38 4.08 -9.57
N MET A 42 -3.56 4.61 -10.79
CA MET A 42 -4.66 5.53 -11.10
C MET A 42 -6.03 4.86 -10.90
N SER A 43 -6.18 3.62 -11.34
CA SER A 43 -7.40 2.83 -11.15
C SER A 43 -7.65 2.49 -9.68
N GLY A 44 -6.60 2.14 -8.93
CA GLY A 44 -6.69 1.85 -7.50
C GLY A 44 -6.93 3.09 -6.63
N LEU A 45 -6.64 4.30 -7.10
CA LEU A 45 -6.76 5.52 -6.31
C LEU A 45 -7.82 6.47 -6.89
N PRO A 46 -9.11 6.08 -6.89
CA PRO A 46 -10.16 6.89 -7.48
C PRO A 46 -10.23 8.27 -6.82
N GLY A 47 -10.11 9.33 -7.63
CA GLY A 47 -10.09 10.72 -7.17
C GLY A 47 -8.70 11.35 -7.08
N ILE A 48 -7.61 10.60 -7.26
CA ILE A 48 -6.28 11.19 -7.46
C ILE A 48 -6.17 11.77 -8.87
N SER A 49 -5.53 12.93 -9.02
CA SER A 49 -5.22 13.48 -10.35
C SER A 49 -3.89 12.92 -10.88
N THR A 50 -3.77 12.80 -12.20
CA THR A 50 -2.53 12.35 -12.87
C THR A 50 -1.31 13.16 -12.46
N ASN A 51 -1.47 14.50 -12.38
CA ASN A 51 -0.40 15.40 -11.99
C ASN A 51 0.05 15.15 -10.54
N LEU A 52 -0.92 14.97 -9.63
CA LEU A 52 -0.61 14.72 -8.22
C LEU A 52 0.04 13.34 -8.04
N LEU A 53 -0.46 12.29 -8.70
CA LEU A 53 0.17 10.96 -8.65
C LEU A 53 1.62 11.03 -9.16
N THR A 54 1.86 11.72 -10.28
CA THR A 54 3.21 11.91 -10.83
C THR A 54 4.13 12.64 -9.85
N GLU A 55 3.65 13.71 -9.23
CA GLU A 55 4.41 14.46 -8.22
C GLU A 55 4.76 13.59 -7.01
N ARG A 56 3.79 12.82 -6.49
CA ARG A 56 3.99 11.97 -5.32
C ARG A 56 4.94 10.81 -5.60
N LEU A 57 4.80 10.13 -6.74
CA LEU A 57 5.72 9.06 -7.14
C LEU A 57 7.15 9.58 -7.28
N LYS A 58 7.34 10.75 -7.88
CA LYS A 58 8.66 11.40 -7.99
C LYS A 58 9.24 11.75 -6.61
N SER A 59 8.42 12.28 -5.69
CA SER A 59 8.85 12.60 -4.33
C SER A 59 9.28 11.35 -3.56
N LEU A 60 8.50 10.27 -3.64
CA LEU A 60 8.82 9.00 -3.00
C LEU A 60 10.07 8.34 -3.58
N GLU A 61 10.29 8.45 -4.89
CA GLU A 61 11.52 8.00 -5.55
C GLU A 61 12.75 8.79 -5.09
N GLN A 62 12.62 10.11 -4.94
CA GLN A 62 13.70 10.97 -4.41
C GLN A 62 14.10 10.64 -2.97
N GLN A 63 13.16 10.10 -2.20
CA GLN A 63 13.36 9.69 -0.80
C GLN A 63 13.74 8.21 -0.67
N ASP A 64 14.00 7.50 -1.77
CA ASP A 64 14.31 6.07 -1.81
C ASP A 64 13.22 5.18 -1.17
N ILE A 65 11.97 5.64 -1.13
CA ILE A 65 10.82 4.87 -0.61
C ILE A 65 10.31 3.89 -1.68
N LEU A 66 10.38 4.28 -2.95
CA LEU A 66 10.04 3.44 -4.08
C LEU A 66 11.06 3.61 -5.19
N ILE A 67 11.06 2.67 -6.13
CA ILE A 67 11.83 2.75 -7.36
C ILE A 67 10.93 2.57 -8.57
N ARG A 68 11.32 3.18 -9.69
CA ARG A 68 10.75 2.92 -11.00
C ARG A 68 11.64 1.94 -11.75
N ARG A 69 11.09 0.80 -12.17
CA ARG A 69 11.83 -0.19 -12.98
C ARG A 69 11.00 -0.82 -14.08
N THR A 70 11.67 -1.45 -15.03
CA THR A 70 11.02 -2.21 -16.11
C THR A 70 10.96 -3.68 -15.72
N LEU A 71 9.77 -4.29 -15.79
CA LEU A 71 9.61 -5.73 -15.60
C LEU A 71 10.29 -6.51 -16.75
N PRO A 72 10.81 -7.71 -16.46
CA PRO A 72 11.34 -8.56 -17.52
C PRO A 72 10.23 -8.99 -18.51
N PRO A 73 10.60 -9.47 -19.70
CA PRO A 73 9.67 -10.13 -20.60
C PRO A 73 8.95 -11.30 -19.91
N PRO A 74 7.68 -11.59 -20.27
CA PRO A 74 6.91 -11.01 -21.38
C PRO A 74 6.20 -9.70 -21.03
N ALA A 75 6.19 -9.26 -19.77
CA ALA A 75 5.44 -8.08 -19.36
C ALA A 75 6.02 -6.77 -19.92
N GLY A 76 7.35 -6.60 -19.85
CA GLY A 76 8.08 -5.48 -20.47
C GLY A 76 7.62 -4.08 -20.05
N SER A 77 6.86 -3.95 -18.96
CA SER A 77 6.21 -2.71 -18.55
C SER A 77 6.96 -2.01 -17.44
N ILE A 78 6.89 -0.67 -17.45
CA ILE A 78 7.36 0.16 -16.35
C ILE A 78 6.41 0.03 -15.16
N VAL A 79 6.98 -0.26 -14.00
CA VAL A 79 6.27 -0.37 -12.72
C VAL A 79 6.97 0.45 -11.65
N TYR A 80 6.22 0.79 -10.62
CA TYR A 80 6.72 1.32 -9.35
C TYR A 80 6.70 0.20 -8.31
N GLU A 81 7.71 0.15 -7.46
CA GLU A 81 7.86 -0.89 -6.43
C GLU A 81 8.47 -0.27 -5.17
N LEU A 82 8.03 -0.69 -3.99
CA LEU A 82 8.61 -0.26 -2.73
C LEU A 82 10.04 -0.80 -2.58
N THR A 83 10.93 0.05 -2.07
CA THR A 83 12.26 -0.38 -1.62
C THR A 83 12.16 -1.07 -0.25
N PRO A 84 13.25 -1.65 0.28
CA PRO A 84 13.28 -2.08 1.68
C PRO A 84 12.93 -0.96 2.67
N VAL A 85 13.30 0.29 2.37
CA VAL A 85 12.96 1.46 3.20
C VAL A 85 11.45 1.72 3.15
N GLY A 86 10.83 1.64 1.96
CA GLY A 86 9.38 1.79 1.82
C GLY A 86 8.58 0.66 2.47
N LEU A 87 9.05 -0.59 2.34
CA LEU A 87 8.42 -1.75 2.98
C LEU A 87 8.49 -1.69 4.51
N ALA A 88 9.50 -1.04 5.08
CA ALA A 88 9.60 -0.86 6.54
C ALA A 88 8.42 -0.05 7.13
N LEU A 89 7.67 0.70 6.31
CA LEU A 89 6.44 1.41 6.73
C LEU A 89 5.24 0.48 6.94
N GLU A 90 5.32 -0.79 6.54
CA GLU A 90 4.19 -1.74 6.62
C GLU A 90 3.59 -1.82 8.02
N LYS A 91 4.42 -2.06 9.04
CA LYS A 91 3.94 -2.16 10.42
C LYS A 91 3.24 -0.87 10.88
N THR A 92 3.77 0.29 10.52
CA THR A 92 3.16 1.58 10.86
C THR A 92 1.81 1.75 10.16
N LEU A 93 1.70 1.35 8.89
CA LEU A 93 0.46 1.42 8.14
C LEU A 93 -0.61 0.46 8.68
N LEU A 94 -0.22 -0.74 9.13
CA LEU A 94 -1.13 -1.69 9.78
C LEU A 94 -1.72 -1.12 11.08
N GLU A 95 -0.87 -0.58 11.97
CA GLU A 95 -1.34 0.04 13.22
C GLU A 95 -2.18 1.29 12.95
N PHE A 96 -1.81 2.10 11.97
CA PHE A 96 -2.57 3.28 11.58
C PHE A 96 -3.94 2.91 10.99
N GLY A 97 -4.00 1.85 10.17
CA GLY A 97 -5.25 1.30 9.64
C GLY A 97 -6.17 0.76 10.74
N LYS A 98 -5.62 0.03 11.72
CA LYS A 98 -6.35 -0.48 12.88
C LYS A 98 -6.87 0.62 13.80
N TRP A 99 -6.11 1.70 13.97
CA TRP A 99 -6.59 2.88 14.66
C TRP A 99 -7.73 3.56 13.86
N GLY A 100 -7.51 3.78 12.56
CA GLY A 100 -8.48 4.42 11.66
C GLY A 100 -9.80 3.67 11.55
N SER A 101 -9.78 2.33 11.60
CA SER A 101 -10.99 1.49 11.47
C SER A 101 -12.01 1.73 12.59
N GLN A 102 -11.60 2.28 13.74
CA GLN A 102 -12.50 2.61 14.86
C GLN A 102 -13.43 3.78 14.55
N PHE A 103 -13.13 4.57 13.52
CA PHE A 103 -13.88 5.76 13.12
C PHE A 103 -14.67 5.57 11.84
N VAL A 104 -14.58 4.40 11.21
CA VAL A 104 -15.32 4.09 9.98
C VAL A 104 -16.80 3.89 10.34
N PRO A 105 -17.74 4.61 9.70
CA PRO A 105 -19.16 4.45 9.99
C PRO A 105 -19.65 3.04 9.57
N PRO A 106 -20.70 2.50 10.21
CA PRO A 106 -21.22 1.15 9.93
C PRO A 106 -21.71 0.93 8.50
N SER A 107 -22.16 2.02 7.86
CA SER A 107 -22.47 2.08 6.44
C SER A 107 -21.91 3.38 5.89
N MET A 108 -21.38 3.28 4.68
CA MET A 108 -20.93 4.42 3.92
C MET A 108 -21.64 4.28 2.58
N ASP A 109 -22.76 5.01 2.45
CA ASP A 109 -23.47 5.10 1.18
C ASP A 109 -22.44 5.59 0.14
N ASP A 110 -22.35 4.90 -0.99
CA ASP A 110 -21.35 5.14 -2.05
C ASP A 110 -19.87 4.92 -1.67
N ALA A 111 -19.56 4.03 -0.72
CA ALA A 111 -18.18 3.55 -0.55
C ALA A 111 -17.68 2.92 -1.85
N LEU A 112 -16.69 3.57 -2.48
CA LEU A 112 -15.95 3.00 -3.60
C LEU A 112 -15.36 1.67 -3.15
N LEU A 113 -15.66 0.62 -3.90
CA LEU A 113 -15.17 -0.72 -3.61
C LEU A 113 -13.64 -0.68 -3.52
N LEU A 114 -13.16 -1.30 -2.44
CA LEU A 114 -11.77 -1.48 -2.09
C LEU A 114 -11.05 -2.18 -3.27
N ASN A 115 -9.83 -1.77 -3.58
CA ASN A 115 -8.96 -2.41 -4.57
C ASN A 115 -8.05 -3.47 -3.89
N VAL A 116 -7.24 -4.19 -4.65
CA VAL A 116 -6.30 -5.17 -4.11
C VAL A 116 -5.36 -4.64 -3.02
N GLY A 117 -4.77 -3.46 -3.18
CA GLY A 117 -3.86 -2.89 -2.18
C GLY A 117 -4.55 -2.70 -0.83
N SER A 118 -5.81 -2.26 -0.86
CA SER A 118 -6.62 -2.12 0.34
C SER A 118 -7.03 -3.45 0.97
N TYR A 119 -7.41 -4.47 0.19
CA TYR A 119 -7.68 -5.80 0.73
C TYR A 119 -6.45 -6.46 1.31
N ALA A 120 -5.28 -6.31 0.67
CA ALA A 120 -4.02 -6.84 1.19
C ALA A 120 -3.71 -6.25 2.58
N LEU A 121 -3.80 -4.92 2.73
CA LEU A 121 -3.59 -4.28 4.01
C LEU A 121 -4.65 -4.70 5.04
N THR A 122 -5.93 -4.79 4.67
CA THR A 122 -7.01 -5.22 5.58
C THR A 122 -6.79 -6.65 6.08
N LEU A 123 -6.46 -7.59 5.20
CA LEU A 123 -6.17 -8.98 5.56
C LEU A 123 -5.01 -9.05 6.54
N LYS A 124 -3.91 -8.34 6.27
CA LYS A 124 -2.77 -8.26 7.18
C LYS A 124 -3.11 -7.57 8.51
N THR A 125 -3.92 -6.51 8.48
CA THR A 125 -4.29 -5.70 9.67
C THR A 125 -5.08 -6.51 10.69
N PHE A 126 -5.99 -7.37 10.22
CA PHE A 126 -6.87 -8.16 11.07
C PHE A 126 -6.44 -9.62 11.21
N PHE A 127 -5.29 -9.99 10.65
CA PHE A 127 -4.74 -11.33 10.78
C PHE A 127 -4.39 -11.67 12.23
N ARG A 128 -4.75 -12.88 12.65
CA ARG A 128 -4.52 -13.37 14.02
C ARG A 128 -3.46 -14.46 14.02
N SER A 129 -2.21 -14.04 14.14
CA SER A 129 -1.03 -14.94 14.11
C SER A 129 -1.16 -16.15 15.03
N GLU A 130 -1.61 -15.95 16.28
CA GLU A 130 -1.79 -17.04 17.26
C GLU A 130 -2.79 -18.12 16.81
N GLN A 131 -3.83 -17.74 16.06
CA GLN A 131 -4.84 -18.69 15.57
C GLN A 131 -4.38 -19.44 14.31
N ALA A 132 -3.28 -19.01 13.71
CA ALA A 132 -2.75 -19.53 12.45
C ALA A 132 -1.45 -20.33 12.62
N GLN A 133 -1.03 -20.61 13.86
CA GLN A 133 0.14 -21.46 14.14
C GLN A 133 -0.10 -22.88 13.63
N GLY A 134 0.91 -23.48 12.99
CA GLY A 134 0.80 -24.81 12.39
C GLY A 134 -0.04 -24.92 11.12
N LEU A 135 -0.58 -23.81 10.59
CA LEU A 135 -1.23 -23.79 9.28
C LEU A 135 -0.21 -23.64 8.16
N ASP A 136 -0.43 -24.34 7.04
CA ASP A 136 0.28 -24.16 5.78
C ASP A 136 -0.75 -24.22 4.64
N GLU A 137 -1.30 -23.06 4.29
CA GLU A 137 -2.47 -22.94 3.43
C GLU A 137 -2.29 -21.79 2.43
N THR A 138 -2.92 -21.92 1.26
CA THR A 138 -2.94 -20.86 0.24
C THR A 138 -4.38 -20.62 -0.20
N TYR A 139 -4.78 -19.36 -0.18
CA TYR A 139 -6.10 -18.89 -0.58
C TYR A 139 -5.96 -17.97 -1.79
N GLU A 140 -6.92 -18.06 -2.71
CA GLU A 140 -7.07 -17.12 -3.82
C GLU A 140 -8.35 -16.31 -3.60
N LEU A 141 -8.21 -15.00 -3.50
CA LEU A 141 -9.34 -14.07 -3.46
C LEU A 141 -9.45 -13.37 -4.80
N ARG A 142 -10.64 -13.44 -5.40
CA ARG A 142 -10.96 -12.74 -6.65
C ARG A 142 -11.94 -11.62 -6.35
N VAL A 143 -11.56 -10.39 -6.63
CA VAL A 143 -12.43 -9.22 -6.50
C VAL A 143 -12.49 -8.53 -7.85
N ASP A 144 -13.65 -8.58 -8.48
CA ASP A 144 -13.86 -8.15 -9.87
C ASP A 144 -12.84 -8.78 -10.84
N HIS A 145 -11.89 -7.98 -11.32
CA HIS A 145 -10.84 -8.38 -12.27
C HIS A 145 -9.48 -8.58 -11.60
N GLU A 146 -9.37 -8.37 -10.29
CA GLU A 146 -8.12 -8.52 -9.57
C GLU A 146 -8.06 -9.82 -8.78
N VAL A 147 -6.85 -10.38 -8.66
CA VAL A 147 -6.57 -11.61 -7.94
C VAL A 147 -5.55 -11.34 -6.84
N LEU A 148 -5.81 -11.90 -5.66
CA LEU A 148 -4.93 -11.90 -4.50
C LEU A 148 -4.60 -13.33 -4.11
N HIS A 149 -3.31 -13.61 -3.96
CA HIS A 149 -2.84 -14.83 -3.32
C HIS A 149 -2.48 -14.52 -1.88
N VAL A 150 -3.11 -15.25 -0.96
CA VAL A 150 -2.86 -15.17 0.48
C VAL A 150 -2.23 -16.48 0.90
N ARG A 151 -0.98 -16.42 1.35
CA ARG A 151 -0.26 -17.57 1.88
C ARG A 151 -0.17 -17.45 3.38
N ILE A 152 -0.64 -18.47 4.09
CA ILE A 152 -0.47 -18.61 5.53
C ILE A 152 0.56 -19.70 5.77
N HIS A 153 1.59 -19.39 6.54
CA HIS A 153 2.60 -20.36 6.93
C HIS A 153 3.03 -20.08 8.36
N ASP A 154 2.70 -21.00 9.26
CA ASP A 154 3.07 -20.97 10.68
C ASP A 154 2.91 -19.61 11.36
N GLY A 155 1.67 -19.11 11.40
CA GLY A 155 1.35 -17.84 12.05
C GLY A 155 1.85 -16.59 11.31
N GLN A 156 2.38 -16.74 10.09
CA GLN A 156 2.68 -15.63 9.17
C GLN A 156 1.65 -15.57 8.05
N VAL A 157 1.38 -14.36 7.56
CA VAL A 157 0.56 -14.14 6.36
C VAL A 157 1.34 -13.30 5.36
N ASP A 158 1.40 -13.79 4.13
CA ASP A 158 1.87 -13.05 2.98
C ASP A 158 0.70 -12.83 2.03
N VAL A 159 0.57 -11.61 1.50
CA VAL A 159 -0.52 -11.23 0.62
C VAL A 159 0.06 -10.51 -0.58
N GLN A 160 -0.07 -11.12 -1.74
CA GLN A 160 0.50 -10.64 -2.99
C GLN A 160 -0.55 -10.60 -4.08
N GLN A 161 -0.37 -9.71 -5.05
CA GLN A 161 -1.14 -9.75 -6.27
C GLN A 161 -0.80 -11.01 -7.08
N GLY A 162 -1.84 -11.70 -7.58
CA GLY A 162 -1.73 -12.91 -8.41
C GLY A 162 -1.45 -12.64 -9.88
#